data_AF-V7PGV2-F1
#
_entry.id   AF-V7PGV2-F1
#
_cell.length_a   1.000
_cell.length_b   1.000
_cell.length_c   1.000
_cell.angle_alpha   90.00
_cell.angle_beta   90.00
_cell.angle_gamma   90.00
#
_symmetry.space_group_name_H-M   'P 1'
#
loop_
_entity.id
_entity.type
_entity.pdbx_description
1 polymer ?
#
loop_
_entity_poly.entity_id
_entity_poly.type
_entity_poly.pdbx_seq_one_letter_code
_entity_poly.pdbx_strand_id
1 'polypeptide(L)'
;MIDSNYDRINKINIMNMQNGNDIIKGLCFYIDNIKICDLLKKNIKNVRKANPIVERKNKLNLKKKTIDPEKKSDSIKKNPCNIKSLRIFNTNIDINAIILLSKILYDNNYSKLEHLAIDCINLENDSLKYMSLSLCNYNSLKSLSLQYCNLNNDAIKYIIDIVIYVNSSITTLNLSGNKFTEEGICSLFESFLLNNVLSNIDISYNMFNLSSPFIEMLSKIIINKTNISSISLIGNFLDNDNLSKINDAMTFNKSLSVLKLPNGVDKAILKEITLKLVKRKRIKKKCKKKVI
;
A
#
# COMPACT_ATOMS: atom_id res chain seq x y z
N MET A 1 0.20 25.08 -11.84
CA MET A 1 0.51 26.12 -10.85
C MET A 1 0.67 25.45 -9.49
N ILE A 2 1.85 25.52 -8.88
CA ILE A 2 2.12 24.92 -7.58
C ILE A 2 2.17 26.06 -6.56
N ASP A 3 1.18 26.08 -5.66
CA ASP A 3 1.00 27.08 -4.61
C ASP A 3 1.97 26.82 -3.45
N SER A 4 2.56 27.88 -2.91
CA SER A 4 3.71 27.89 -1.98
C SER A 4 3.43 27.39 -0.56
N ASN A 5 2.39 26.58 -0.36
CA ASN A 5 2.05 25.93 0.91
C ASN A 5 2.49 24.46 0.92
N TYR A 6 3.80 24.22 0.79
CA TYR A 6 4.41 22.88 0.68
C TYR A 6 4.12 21.94 1.87
N ASP A 7 3.77 22.45 3.04
CA ASP A 7 3.54 21.64 4.26
C ASP A 7 2.14 20.96 4.32
N ARG A 8 1.27 21.15 3.32
CA ARG A 8 -0.12 20.67 3.34
C ARG A 8 -0.44 19.49 2.42
N ILE A 9 0.47 19.04 1.57
CA ILE A 9 0.19 17.95 0.62
C ILE A 9 0.29 16.61 1.35
N ASN A 10 -0.86 16.07 1.75
CA ASN A 10 -0.95 14.74 2.38
C ASN A 10 -1.46 13.65 1.44
N LYS A 11 -1.91 14.01 0.23
CA LYS A 11 -2.44 13.09 -0.78
C LYS A 11 -1.95 13.52 -2.17
N ILE A 12 -1.47 12.56 -2.95
CA ILE A 12 -1.06 12.73 -4.34
C ILE A 12 -1.82 11.71 -5.18
N ASN A 13 -2.45 12.18 -6.25
CA ASN A 13 -3.10 11.34 -7.24
C ASN A 13 -2.49 11.63 -8.61
N ILE A 14 -1.89 10.61 -9.23
CA ILE A 14 -1.35 10.62 -10.59
C ILE A 14 -2.34 9.81 -11.44
N MET A 15 -3.06 10.47 -12.35
CA MET A 15 -4.20 9.87 -13.04
C MET A 15 -4.07 10.08 -14.54
N ASN A 16 -4.20 9.01 -15.34
CA ASN A 16 -4.27 9.09 -16.80
C ASN A 16 -3.07 9.79 -17.46
N MET A 17 -1.87 9.63 -16.90
CA MET A 17 -0.66 10.31 -17.39
C MET A 17 0.15 9.42 -18.35
N GLN A 18 0.69 10.01 -19.42
CA GLN A 18 1.57 9.32 -20.37
C GLN A 18 3.03 9.30 -19.93
N ASN A 19 3.46 10.26 -19.12
CA ASN A 19 4.83 10.43 -18.61
C ASN A 19 4.96 10.01 -17.14
N GLY A 20 4.26 8.96 -16.73
CA GLY A 20 4.17 8.52 -15.33
C GLY A 20 5.52 8.27 -14.68
N ASN A 21 6.48 7.72 -15.43
CA ASN A 21 7.84 7.46 -14.95
C ASN A 21 8.54 8.72 -14.45
N ASP A 22 8.45 9.84 -15.17
CA ASP A 22 9.12 11.08 -14.76
C ASP A 22 8.42 11.76 -13.58
N ILE A 23 7.09 11.63 -13.51
CA ILE A 23 6.32 12.06 -12.34
C ILE A 23 6.75 11.25 -11.10
N ILE A 24 6.86 9.92 -11.23
CA ILE A 24 7.34 9.06 -10.14
C ILE A 24 8.77 9.45 -9.76
N LYS A 25 9.68 9.68 -10.71
CA LYS A 25 11.05 10.14 -10.41
C LYS A 25 11.05 11.47 -9.64
N GLY A 26 10.24 12.44 -10.07
CA GLY A 26 10.11 13.73 -9.39
C GLY A 26 9.50 13.61 -8.00
N LEU A 27 8.49 12.75 -7.84
CA LEU A 27 7.89 12.42 -6.55
C LEU A 27 8.90 11.74 -5.63
N CYS A 28 9.67 10.80 -6.16
CA CYS A 28 10.71 10.10 -5.45
C CYS A 28 11.78 11.07 -4.95
N PHE A 29 12.20 12.02 -5.79
CA PHE A 29 13.07 13.13 -5.40
C PHE A 29 12.47 13.99 -4.28
N TYR A 30 11.17 14.29 -4.35
CA TYR A 30 10.46 15.04 -3.32
C TYR A 30 10.35 14.28 -1.99
N ILE A 31 10.02 12.99 -2.03
CA ILE A 31 9.85 12.13 -0.84
C ILE A 31 11.20 11.90 -0.14
N ASP A 32 12.25 11.59 -0.91
CA ASP A 32 13.59 11.40 -0.35
C ASP A 32 14.19 12.69 0.19
N ASN A 33 13.78 13.86 -0.32
CA ASN A 33 14.22 15.18 0.14
C ASN A 33 15.76 15.30 0.26
N ILE A 34 16.50 14.56 -0.56
CA ILE A 34 17.95 14.38 -0.41
C ILE A 34 18.64 14.76 -1.73
N LYS A 35 19.50 15.79 -1.62
CA LYS A 35 20.71 16.07 -2.41
C LYS A 35 20.80 17.28 -3.33
N ILE A 36 19.80 18.11 -3.66
CA ILE A 36 20.16 19.30 -4.48
C ILE A 36 21.06 20.26 -3.67
N CYS A 37 20.70 20.66 -2.45
CA CYS A 37 21.55 21.57 -1.68
C CYS A 37 22.93 20.97 -1.32
N ASP A 38 23.02 19.66 -1.07
CA ASP A 38 24.28 19.00 -0.69
C ASP A 38 25.12 18.51 -1.89
N LEU A 39 24.51 18.14 -3.04
CA LEU A 39 25.22 17.96 -4.31
C LEU A 39 25.70 19.30 -4.85
N LEU A 40 24.90 20.37 -4.75
CA LEU A 40 25.35 21.71 -5.11
C LEU A 40 26.50 22.15 -4.19
N LYS A 41 26.43 21.92 -2.88
CA LYS A 41 27.56 22.21 -1.97
C LYS A 41 28.81 21.37 -2.25
N LYS A 42 28.68 20.07 -2.59
CA LYS A 42 29.80 19.22 -3.01
C LYS A 42 30.38 19.64 -4.36
N ASN A 43 29.54 20.00 -5.33
CA ASN A 43 29.98 20.45 -6.65
C ASN A 43 30.63 21.85 -6.58
N ILE A 44 30.15 22.76 -5.74
CA ILE A 44 30.80 24.06 -5.51
C ILE A 44 32.16 23.90 -4.80
N LYS A 45 32.30 22.97 -3.85
CA LYS A 45 33.60 22.65 -3.23
C LYS A 45 34.58 22.00 -4.20
N ASN A 46 34.11 21.22 -5.16
CA ASN A 46 34.95 20.60 -6.18
C ASN A 46 35.35 21.60 -7.28
N VAL A 47 34.47 22.53 -7.66
CA VAL A 47 34.81 23.64 -8.58
C VAL A 47 35.86 24.58 -7.97
N ARG A 48 35.78 24.87 -6.66
CA ARG A 48 36.80 25.68 -5.96
C ARG A 48 38.15 24.99 -5.79
N LYS A 49 38.21 23.65 -5.86
CA LYS A 49 39.46 22.88 -5.81
C LYS A 49 40.11 22.66 -7.19
N ALA A 50 39.41 22.99 -8.27
CA ALA A 50 39.86 22.75 -9.64
C ALA A 50 40.51 23.97 -10.33
N ASN A 51 40.57 25.14 -9.70
CA ASN A 51 41.29 26.32 -10.23
C ASN A 51 42.39 26.80 -9.27
N PRO A 52 43.66 26.40 -9.47
CA PRO A 52 44.79 27.18 -8.99
C PRO A 52 45.16 28.26 -10.03
N ILE A 53 45.61 29.44 -9.57
CA ILE A 53 46.11 30.60 -10.36
C ILE A 53 44.93 31.51 -10.79
N VAL A 54 44.69 32.70 -10.23
CA VAL A 54 45.48 33.95 -10.14
C VAL A 54 44.96 34.68 -8.87
N GLU A 55 45.76 35.13 -7.91
CA GLU A 55 46.28 36.50 -7.85
C GLU A 55 47.39 36.64 -6.81
N ARG A 56 48.47 37.27 -7.24
CA ARG A 56 49.59 37.72 -6.42
C ARG A 56 49.21 39.00 -5.66
N LYS A 57 49.63 39.02 -4.39
CA LYS A 57 50.10 40.18 -3.60
C LYS A 57 49.08 41.28 -3.29
N ASN A 58 48.75 41.40 -2.00
CA ASN A 58 49.14 42.59 -1.21
C ASN A 58 49.19 42.26 0.30
N LYS A 59 50.36 42.51 0.90
CA LYS A 59 50.59 42.50 2.36
C LYS A 59 49.99 43.77 2.94
N LEU A 60 49.26 43.69 4.06
CA LEU A 60 49.49 44.50 5.26
C LEU A 60 48.51 44.17 6.42
N ASN A 61 49.14 43.94 7.57
CA ASN A 61 48.65 44.06 8.95
C ASN A 61 47.69 43.03 9.55
N LEU A 62 48.32 42.15 10.34
CA LEU A 62 47.76 41.46 11.50
C LEU A 62 47.13 42.45 12.49
N LYS A 63 45.83 42.28 12.75
CA LYS A 63 45.29 42.42 14.10
C LYS A 63 44.63 41.09 14.48
N LYS A 64 45.30 40.36 15.37
CA LYS A 64 44.71 39.27 16.14
C LYS A 64 43.48 39.82 16.87
N LYS A 65 42.29 39.39 16.49
CA LYS A 65 41.10 39.42 17.34
C LYS A 65 40.55 38.00 17.40
N THR A 66 40.85 37.37 18.53
CA THR A 66 40.04 36.38 19.26
C THR A 66 39.21 35.41 18.41
N ILE A 67 39.64 34.16 18.48
CA ILE A 67 38.88 32.96 18.18
C ILE A 67 37.60 32.97 19.05
N ASP A 68 36.43 33.07 18.42
CA ASP A 68 35.20 32.48 18.96
C ASP A 68 35.04 31.11 18.29
N PRO A 69 35.11 29.99 19.04
CA PRO A 69 34.72 28.70 18.51
C PRO A 69 33.18 28.61 18.43
N GLU A 70 32.70 27.96 17.38
CA GLU A 70 31.34 27.40 17.28
C GLU A 70 30.15 28.37 17.22
N LYS A 71 29.92 28.97 16.05
CA LYS A 71 28.54 29.21 15.60
C LYS A 71 28.02 27.94 14.92
N LYS A 72 27.26 27.19 15.72
CA LYS A 72 26.24 26.19 15.38
C LYS A 72 25.97 26.09 13.88
N SER A 73 26.19 24.90 13.33
CA SER A 73 25.63 24.48 12.05
C SER A 73 24.16 24.89 12.00
N ASP A 74 23.82 25.69 10.99
CA ASP A 74 22.44 26.00 10.66
C ASP A 74 21.67 24.67 10.58
N SER A 75 20.83 24.42 11.57
CA SER A 75 19.83 23.37 11.55
C SER A 75 18.86 23.74 10.44
N ILE A 76 19.15 23.27 9.22
CA ILE A 76 18.18 23.26 8.12
C ILE A 76 16.96 22.57 8.70
N LYS A 77 15.89 23.35 8.96
CA LYS A 77 14.60 22.84 9.39
C LYS A 77 14.17 21.84 8.31
N LYS A 78 14.32 20.56 8.64
CA LYS A 78 13.86 19.44 7.81
C LYS A 78 12.33 19.56 7.76
N ASN A 79 11.75 19.90 6.63
CA ASN A 79 10.32 19.74 6.47
C ASN A 79 10.06 18.26 6.20
N PRO A 80 9.42 17.53 7.13
CA PRO A 80 9.11 16.12 6.92
C PRO A 80 8.15 15.97 5.74
N CYS A 81 8.39 14.98 4.88
CA CYS A 81 7.44 14.62 3.84
C CYS A 81 6.14 14.12 4.51
N ASN A 82 5.05 14.87 4.34
CA ASN A 82 3.76 14.58 5.01
C ASN A 82 2.80 13.80 4.10
N ILE A 83 3.29 13.20 3.01
CA ILE A 83 2.45 12.42 2.10
C ILE A 83 2.00 11.15 2.81
N LYS A 84 0.69 11.04 3.01
CA LYS A 84 0.02 9.86 3.59
C LYS A 84 -0.67 9.01 2.54
N SER A 85 -0.98 9.55 1.38
CA SER A 85 -1.63 8.80 0.30
C SER A 85 -0.99 9.09 -1.05
N LEU A 86 -0.69 8.02 -1.78
CA LEU A 86 -0.24 8.04 -3.15
C LEU A 86 -1.16 7.14 -3.96
N ARG A 87 -1.79 7.71 -4.98
CA ARG A 87 -2.54 6.95 -5.97
C ARG A 87 -1.94 7.16 -7.34
N ILE A 88 -1.77 6.08 -8.07
CA ILE A 88 -1.32 6.05 -9.45
C ILE A 88 -2.36 5.23 -10.20
N PHE A 89 -3.07 5.85 -11.12
CA PHE A 89 -4.19 5.22 -11.82
C PHE A 89 -4.01 5.39 -13.32
N ASN A 90 -4.12 4.27 -14.06
CA ASN A 90 -4.14 4.25 -15.52
C ASN A 90 -3.04 5.15 -16.11
N THR A 91 -1.83 5.03 -15.59
CA THR A 91 -0.71 5.92 -15.90
C THR A 91 0.41 5.05 -16.46
N ASN A 92 0.98 5.47 -17.59
CA ASN A 92 2.04 4.71 -18.25
C ASN A 92 3.31 4.73 -17.39
N ILE A 93 3.57 3.62 -16.71
CA ILE A 93 4.76 3.40 -15.89
C ILE A 93 5.39 2.07 -16.23
N ASP A 94 6.71 2.02 -16.18
CA ASP A 94 7.48 0.80 -16.39
C ASP A 94 7.95 0.22 -15.05
N ILE A 95 8.62 -0.93 -15.13
CA ILE A 95 9.21 -1.59 -13.97
C ILE A 95 10.26 -0.71 -13.26
N ASN A 96 10.98 0.16 -13.97
CA ASN A 96 12.00 1.03 -13.38
C ASN A 96 11.37 2.05 -12.42
N ALA A 97 10.20 2.59 -12.76
CA ALA A 97 9.47 3.47 -11.87
C ALA A 97 8.95 2.73 -10.62
N ILE A 98 8.50 1.48 -10.76
CA ILE A 98 8.12 0.64 -9.61
C ILE A 98 9.33 0.33 -8.73
N ILE A 99 10.49 0.01 -9.31
CA ILE A 99 11.74 -0.22 -8.57
C ILE A 99 12.12 1.03 -7.78
N LEU A 100 12.05 2.20 -8.41
CA LEU A 100 12.37 3.46 -7.74
C LEU A 100 11.42 3.75 -6.57
N LEU A 101 10.12 3.57 -6.78
CA LEU A 101 9.11 3.72 -5.72
C LEU A 101 9.36 2.72 -4.58
N SER A 102 9.62 1.46 -4.92
CA SER A 102 9.89 0.40 -3.95
C SER A 102 11.13 0.70 -3.12
N LYS A 103 12.20 1.25 -3.73
CA LYS A 103 13.41 1.66 -3.01
C LYS A 103 13.11 2.71 -1.92
N ILE A 104 12.28 3.70 -2.23
CA ILE A 104 11.90 4.74 -1.27
C ILE A 104 11.01 4.20 -0.16
N LEU A 105 10.12 3.28 -0.50
CA LEU A 105 9.33 2.50 0.46
C LEU A 105 10.16 1.42 1.18
N TYR A 106 11.43 1.23 0.86
CA TYR A 106 12.30 0.37 1.65
C TYR A 106 13.04 1.22 2.69
N ASP A 107 13.57 2.36 2.26
CA ASP A 107 14.37 3.25 3.12
C ASP A 107 13.55 3.87 4.25
N ASN A 108 12.25 4.15 4.05
CA ASN A 108 11.24 4.48 5.09
C ASN A 108 11.55 5.61 6.07
N ASN A 109 12.64 6.34 5.85
CA ASN A 109 13.14 7.35 6.76
C ASN A 109 12.31 8.64 6.75
N TYR A 110 11.56 8.89 5.67
CA TYR A 110 10.90 10.19 5.43
C TYR A 110 9.43 10.09 5.07
N SER A 111 8.97 8.97 4.50
CA SER A 111 7.57 8.79 4.14
C SER A 111 6.86 7.91 5.18
N LYS A 112 5.66 8.33 5.57
CA LYS A 112 4.73 7.55 6.40
C LYS A 112 3.43 7.37 5.63
N LEU A 113 3.56 6.78 4.45
CA LEU A 113 2.48 6.51 3.52
C LEU A 113 1.50 5.53 4.16
N GLU A 114 0.31 5.99 4.49
CA GLU A 114 -0.74 5.15 5.04
C GLU A 114 -1.54 4.45 3.92
N HIS A 115 -1.53 4.99 2.70
CA HIS A 115 -2.32 4.50 1.58
C HIS A 115 -1.56 4.52 0.25
N LEU A 116 -1.42 3.37 -0.38
CA LEU A 116 -0.82 3.19 -1.69
C LEU A 116 -1.83 2.54 -2.63
N ALA A 117 -2.08 3.17 -3.77
CA ALA A 117 -2.85 2.58 -4.87
C ALA A 117 -2.05 2.68 -6.16
N ILE A 118 -1.84 1.54 -6.82
CA ILE A 118 -1.25 1.46 -8.17
C ILE A 118 -2.24 0.62 -8.97
N ASP A 119 -3.15 1.30 -9.66
CA ASP A 119 -4.39 0.73 -10.18
C ASP A 119 -4.49 0.93 -11.69
N CYS A 120 -5.10 -0.01 -12.39
CA CYS A 120 -5.27 0.02 -13.85
C CYS A 120 -3.95 0.17 -14.60
N ILE A 121 -2.88 -0.46 -14.10
CA ILE A 121 -1.55 -0.42 -14.69
C ILE A 121 -1.09 -1.85 -14.89
N ASN A 122 -0.65 -2.21 -16.09
CA ASN A 122 -0.10 -3.54 -16.33
C ASN A 122 1.20 -3.72 -15.53
N LEU A 123 1.14 -4.45 -14.41
CA LEU A 123 2.29 -4.73 -13.57
C LEU A 123 2.83 -6.11 -13.92
N GLU A 124 4.06 -6.16 -14.40
CA GLU A 124 4.80 -7.42 -14.52
C GLU A 124 4.98 -8.06 -13.14
N ASN A 125 5.02 -9.39 -13.06
CA ASN A 125 5.15 -10.11 -11.79
C ASN A 125 6.42 -9.71 -10.99
N ASP A 126 7.50 -9.35 -11.70
CA ASP A 126 8.72 -8.83 -11.07
C ASP A 126 8.52 -7.47 -10.38
N SER A 127 7.56 -6.66 -10.83
CA SER A 127 7.18 -5.41 -10.14
C SER A 127 6.72 -5.71 -8.71
N LEU A 128 5.92 -6.76 -8.55
CA LEU A 128 5.41 -7.21 -7.24
C LEU A 128 6.51 -7.81 -6.36
N LYS A 129 7.53 -8.43 -6.95
CA LYS A 129 8.73 -8.87 -6.23
C LYS A 129 9.48 -7.71 -5.60
N TYR A 130 9.69 -6.61 -6.32
CA TYR A 130 10.33 -5.41 -5.76
C TYR A 130 9.46 -4.73 -4.71
N MET A 131 8.15 -4.64 -4.98
CA MET A 131 7.22 -4.10 -4.01
C MET A 131 7.19 -4.92 -2.73
N SER A 132 7.19 -6.25 -2.79
CA SER A 132 7.17 -7.09 -1.58
C SER A 132 8.41 -6.89 -0.70
N LEU A 133 9.60 -6.83 -1.31
CA LEU A 133 10.85 -6.53 -0.59
C LEU A 133 10.78 -5.23 0.21
N SER A 134 10.12 -4.21 -0.34
CA SER A 134 9.92 -2.91 0.33
C SER A 134 8.79 -2.92 1.36
N LEU A 135 7.62 -3.46 0.98
CA LEU A 135 6.39 -3.35 1.74
C LEU A 135 6.33 -4.30 2.94
N CYS A 136 7.05 -5.42 2.92
CA CYS A 136 7.15 -6.30 4.09
C CYS A 136 7.58 -5.53 5.34
N ASN A 137 8.57 -4.65 5.23
CA ASN A 137 9.06 -3.84 6.36
C ASN A 137 8.35 -2.47 6.51
N TYR A 138 7.35 -2.19 5.69
CA TYR A 138 6.66 -0.90 5.68
C TYR A 138 5.50 -0.88 6.68
N ASN A 139 5.80 -0.60 7.94
CA ASN A 139 4.86 -0.71 9.06
C ASN A 139 3.84 0.45 9.19
N SER A 140 3.84 1.42 8.26
CA SER A 140 2.87 2.52 8.27
C SER A 140 1.75 2.39 7.24
N LEU A 141 1.88 1.49 6.26
CA LEU A 141 0.89 1.29 5.21
C LEU A 141 -0.34 0.56 5.75
N LYS A 142 -1.48 1.24 5.71
CA LYS A 142 -2.79 0.72 6.14
C LYS A 142 -3.62 0.19 4.99
N SER A 143 -3.45 0.73 3.78
CA SER A 143 -4.19 0.30 2.60
C SER A 143 -3.27 0.14 1.40
N LEU A 144 -3.41 -1.01 0.73
CA LEU A 144 -2.81 -1.31 -0.56
C LEU A 144 -3.91 -1.62 -1.58
N SER A 145 -3.85 -0.98 -2.74
CA SER A 145 -4.70 -1.28 -3.90
C SER A 145 -3.85 -1.56 -5.12
N LEU A 146 -4.16 -2.67 -5.79
CA LEU A 146 -3.55 -3.13 -7.04
C LEU A 146 -4.66 -3.62 -7.99
N GLN A 147 -5.72 -2.81 -8.15
CA GLN A 147 -6.88 -3.24 -8.94
C GLN A 147 -6.58 -3.17 -10.44
N TYR A 148 -7.10 -4.11 -11.22
CA TYR A 148 -6.94 -4.13 -12.68
C TYR A 148 -5.48 -4.01 -13.15
N CYS A 149 -4.56 -4.71 -12.47
CA CYS A 149 -3.14 -4.64 -12.75
C CYS A 149 -2.59 -5.83 -13.55
N ASN A 150 -3.48 -6.65 -14.12
CA ASN A 150 -3.14 -7.85 -14.89
C ASN A 150 -2.32 -8.89 -14.09
N LEU A 151 -2.43 -8.88 -12.76
CA LEU A 151 -1.73 -9.81 -11.88
C LEU A 151 -2.32 -11.22 -11.99
N ASN A 152 -1.48 -12.25 -11.83
CA ASN A 152 -1.87 -13.65 -11.88
C ASN A 152 -1.29 -14.44 -10.68
N ASN A 153 -1.39 -15.76 -10.69
CA ASN A 153 -0.94 -16.60 -9.57
C ASN A 153 0.54 -16.46 -9.22
N ASP A 154 1.41 -16.14 -10.18
CA ASP A 154 2.83 -15.92 -9.90
C ASP A 154 3.07 -14.69 -9.02
N ALA A 155 2.19 -13.69 -9.10
CA ALA A 155 2.23 -12.50 -8.25
C ALA A 155 1.66 -12.74 -6.84
N ILE A 156 0.79 -13.74 -6.66
CA ILE A 156 0.10 -13.97 -5.39
C ILE A 156 1.06 -14.27 -4.24
N LYS A 157 2.16 -15.00 -4.50
CA LYS A 157 3.18 -15.27 -3.48
C LYS A 157 3.76 -13.99 -2.88
N TYR A 158 3.98 -12.96 -3.70
CA TYR A 158 4.50 -11.67 -3.24
C TYR A 158 3.46 -10.88 -2.45
N ILE A 159 2.17 -11.01 -2.79
CA ILE A 159 1.08 -10.43 -2.00
C ILE A 159 0.99 -11.14 -0.64
N ILE A 160 1.10 -12.46 -0.62
CA ILE A 160 1.13 -13.26 0.61
C ILE A 160 2.30 -12.79 1.49
N ASP A 161 3.51 -12.66 0.95
CA ASP A 161 4.69 -12.15 1.68
C ASP A 161 4.40 -10.80 2.37
N ILE A 162 3.81 -9.85 1.63
CA ILE A 162 3.42 -8.52 2.14
C ILE A 162 2.41 -8.63 3.29
N VAL A 163 1.44 -9.55 3.19
CA VAL A 163 0.38 -9.71 4.17
C VAL A 163 0.87 -10.43 5.42
N ILE A 164 1.64 -11.52 5.30
CA ILE A 164 2.02 -12.34 6.46
C ILE A 164 3.21 -11.79 7.24
N TYR A 165 3.94 -10.82 6.68
CA TYR A 165 5.10 -10.27 7.35
C TYR A 165 4.73 -9.69 8.74
N VAL A 166 5.54 -9.98 9.75
CA VAL A 166 5.23 -9.70 11.17
C VAL A 166 4.94 -8.22 11.45
N ASN A 167 5.56 -7.31 10.70
CA ASN A 167 5.39 -5.86 10.83
C ASN A 167 4.36 -5.28 9.84
N SER A 168 3.67 -6.13 9.07
CA SER A 168 2.65 -5.67 8.13
C SER A 168 1.53 -4.97 8.88
N SER A 169 1.22 -3.75 8.46
CA SER A 169 0.22 -2.91 9.12
C SER A 169 -1.05 -2.73 8.27
N ILE A 170 -1.15 -3.49 7.18
CA ILE A 170 -2.18 -3.39 6.16
C ILE A 170 -3.49 -3.92 6.73
N THR A 171 -4.49 -3.06 6.83
CA THR A 171 -5.85 -3.41 7.25
C THR A 171 -6.77 -3.59 6.05
N THR A 172 -6.45 -2.98 4.90
CA THR A 172 -7.25 -3.03 3.68
C THR A 172 -6.43 -3.39 2.46
N LEU A 173 -6.84 -4.45 1.76
CA LEU A 173 -6.23 -4.93 0.53
C LEU A 173 -7.26 -4.99 -0.60
N ASN A 174 -7.00 -4.30 -1.71
CA ASN A 174 -7.82 -4.36 -2.92
C ASN A 174 -7.04 -4.98 -4.07
N LEU A 175 -7.54 -6.10 -4.57
CA LEU A 175 -6.97 -6.94 -5.63
C LEU A 175 -8.01 -7.20 -6.74
N SER A 176 -9.06 -6.39 -6.80
CA SER A 176 -10.15 -6.58 -7.76
C SER A 176 -9.67 -6.44 -9.22
N GLY A 177 -10.32 -7.15 -10.14
CA GLY A 177 -10.06 -6.98 -11.57
C GLY A 177 -8.75 -7.59 -12.08
N ASN A 178 -8.15 -8.54 -11.36
CA ASN A 178 -6.94 -9.24 -11.79
C ASN A 178 -7.28 -10.63 -12.39
N LYS A 179 -6.25 -11.44 -12.67
CA LYS A 179 -6.34 -12.77 -13.29
C LYS A 179 -5.91 -13.86 -12.30
N PHE A 180 -6.29 -13.73 -11.04
CA PHE A 180 -6.02 -14.76 -10.03
C PHE A 180 -6.97 -15.94 -10.23
N THR A 181 -6.43 -17.17 -10.16
CA THR A 181 -7.27 -18.36 -10.14
C THR A 181 -7.77 -18.64 -8.73
N GLU A 182 -8.75 -19.55 -8.64
CA GLU A 182 -9.25 -20.05 -7.37
C GLU A 182 -8.13 -20.53 -6.44
N GLU A 183 -7.20 -21.34 -6.95
CA GLU A 183 -6.08 -21.90 -6.18
C GLU A 183 -5.22 -20.80 -5.54
N GLY A 184 -4.83 -19.80 -6.33
CA GLY A 184 -4.03 -18.68 -5.81
C GLY A 184 -4.77 -17.93 -4.71
N ILE A 185 -6.06 -17.65 -4.91
CA ILE A 185 -6.88 -16.98 -3.90
C ILE A 185 -7.05 -17.84 -2.65
N CYS A 186 -7.16 -19.17 -2.77
CA CYS A 186 -7.15 -20.09 -1.63
C CYS A 186 -5.87 -19.96 -0.81
N SER A 187 -4.69 -19.95 -1.46
CA SER A 187 -3.41 -19.72 -0.77
C SER A 187 -3.37 -18.36 -0.06
N LEU A 188 -3.91 -17.31 -0.69
CA LEU A 188 -4.02 -16.00 -0.07
C LEU A 188 -4.95 -16.02 1.15
N PHE A 189 -6.09 -16.72 1.08
CA PHE A 189 -7.02 -16.82 2.21
C PHE A 189 -6.41 -17.61 3.37
N GLU A 190 -5.67 -18.68 3.09
CA GLU A 190 -4.95 -19.44 4.12
C GLU A 190 -3.99 -18.54 4.92
N SER A 191 -3.32 -17.61 4.24
CA SER A 191 -2.45 -16.62 4.86
C SER A 191 -3.15 -15.71 5.90
N PHE A 192 -4.46 -15.48 5.75
CA PHE A 192 -5.24 -14.67 6.70
C PHE A 192 -5.52 -15.38 8.02
N LEU A 193 -5.31 -16.68 8.09
CA LEU A 193 -5.35 -17.41 9.35
C LEU A 193 -4.10 -17.16 10.19
N LEU A 194 -2.99 -16.75 9.55
CA LEU A 194 -1.72 -16.40 10.19
C LEU A 194 -1.61 -14.90 10.48
N ASN A 195 -2.30 -14.06 9.70
CA ASN A 195 -2.31 -12.62 9.87
C ASN A 195 -3.45 -12.15 10.81
N ASN A 196 -3.13 -11.29 11.78
CA ASN A 196 -4.09 -10.75 12.74
C ASN A 196 -4.41 -9.25 12.54
N VAL A 197 -3.93 -8.64 11.45
CA VAL A 197 -4.05 -7.20 11.17
C VAL A 197 -5.05 -6.90 10.06
N LEU A 198 -5.04 -7.67 8.97
CA LEU A 198 -5.89 -7.48 7.81
C LEU A 198 -7.36 -7.63 8.20
N SER A 199 -8.18 -6.64 7.86
CA SER A 199 -9.60 -6.62 8.20
C SER A 199 -10.53 -6.53 6.99
N ASN A 200 -10.01 -6.12 5.85
CA ASN A 200 -10.79 -5.84 4.65
C ASN A 200 -10.05 -6.36 3.42
N ILE A 201 -10.73 -7.19 2.63
CA ILE A 201 -10.25 -7.64 1.34
C ILE A 201 -11.30 -7.49 0.25
N ASP A 202 -10.87 -7.00 -0.91
CA ASP A 202 -11.64 -7.01 -2.14
C ASP A 202 -10.90 -7.83 -3.22
N ILE A 203 -11.51 -8.93 -3.65
CA ILE A 203 -11.04 -9.78 -4.75
C ILE A 203 -12.13 -9.93 -5.81
N SER A 204 -12.96 -8.90 -5.95
CA SER A 204 -14.03 -8.85 -6.95
C SER A 204 -13.48 -8.88 -8.38
N TYR A 205 -14.27 -9.33 -9.35
CA TYR A 205 -13.94 -9.27 -10.78
C TYR A 205 -12.63 -9.98 -11.17
N ASN A 206 -12.27 -11.07 -10.47
CA ASN A 206 -11.14 -11.92 -10.83
C ASN A 206 -11.55 -13.09 -11.74
N MET A 207 -12.84 -13.21 -12.06
CA MET A 207 -13.40 -14.18 -13.02
C MET A 207 -13.11 -15.64 -12.66
N PHE A 208 -12.95 -15.98 -11.38
CA PHE A 208 -12.82 -17.37 -10.92
C PHE A 208 -14.15 -17.93 -10.41
N ASN A 209 -14.28 -19.25 -10.42
CA ASN A 209 -15.41 -19.95 -9.84
C ASN A 209 -15.19 -20.15 -8.34
N LEU A 210 -16.17 -19.78 -7.52
CA LEU A 210 -16.20 -20.07 -6.08
C LEU A 210 -16.57 -21.55 -5.87
N SER A 211 -15.67 -22.44 -6.28
CA SER A 211 -15.88 -23.88 -6.23
C SER A 211 -15.76 -24.43 -4.80
N SER A 212 -16.05 -25.73 -4.62
CA SER A 212 -16.08 -26.34 -3.28
C SER A 212 -14.80 -26.11 -2.45
N PRO A 213 -13.56 -26.33 -2.98
CA PRO A 213 -12.33 -26.01 -2.24
C PRO A 213 -12.25 -24.55 -1.76
N PHE A 214 -12.58 -23.58 -2.62
CA PHE A 214 -12.63 -22.18 -2.19
C PHE A 214 -13.69 -21.93 -1.11
N ILE A 215 -14.88 -22.53 -1.22
CA ILE A 215 -15.91 -22.40 -0.19
C ILE A 215 -15.48 -23.01 1.13
N GLU A 216 -14.76 -24.13 1.12
CA GLU A 216 -14.18 -24.72 2.33
C GLU A 216 -13.18 -23.76 2.99
N MET A 217 -12.30 -23.13 2.19
CA MET A 217 -11.36 -22.13 2.69
C MET A 217 -12.06 -20.88 3.23
N LEU A 218 -13.03 -20.32 2.50
CA LEU A 218 -13.85 -19.19 2.95
C LEU A 218 -14.61 -19.56 4.25
N SER A 219 -15.12 -20.78 4.36
CA SER A 219 -15.80 -21.26 5.56
C SER A 219 -14.86 -21.27 6.76
N LYS A 220 -13.60 -21.71 6.60
CA LYS A 220 -12.58 -21.62 7.66
C LYS A 220 -12.40 -20.17 8.14
N ILE A 221 -12.38 -19.19 7.23
CA ILE A 221 -12.31 -17.76 7.60
C ILE A 221 -13.56 -17.28 8.35
N ILE A 222 -14.75 -17.73 7.96
CA ILE A 222 -16.02 -17.34 8.58
C ILE A 222 -16.16 -17.90 10.00
N ILE A 223 -15.86 -19.19 10.19
CA ILE A 223 -16.09 -19.91 11.46
C ILE A 223 -15.00 -19.66 12.51
N ASN A 224 -13.80 -19.29 12.07
CA ASN A 224 -12.70 -18.95 12.96
C ASN A 224 -12.72 -17.47 13.34
N LYS A 225 -12.13 -17.15 14.50
CA LYS A 225 -11.99 -15.77 14.94
C LYS A 225 -10.79 -15.14 14.24
N THR A 226 -11.02 -14.57 13.07
CA THR A 226 -10.02 -13.79 12.30
C THR A 226 -10.24 -12.28 12.51
N ASN A 227 -9.30 -11.43 12.07
CA ASN A 227 -9.52 -9.98 12.04
C ASN A 227 -10.32 -9.53 10.80
N ILE A 228 -10.49 -10.43 9.83
CA ILE A 228 -11.27 -10.19 8.61
C ILE A 228 -12.73 -9.89 8.96
N SER A 229 -13.15 -8.69 8.58
CA SER A 229 -14.46 -8.12 8.86
C SER A 229 -15.26 -7.79 7.61
N SER A 230 -14.58 -7.73 6.46
CA SER A 230 -15.17 -7.44 5.16
C SER A 230 -14.48 -8.24 4.05
N ILE A 231 -15.26 -8.99 3.28
CA ILE A 231 -14.83 -9.68 2.07
C ILE A 231 -15.75 -9.27 0.92
N SER A 232 -15.18 -8.93 -0.25
CA SER A 232 -15.92 -8.72 -1.49
C SER A 232 -15.49 -9.72 -2.56
N LEU A 233 -16.48 -10.42 -3.13
CA LEU A 233 -16.36 -11.46 -4.15
C LEU A 233 -17.22 -11.14 -5.39
N ILE A 234 -17.66 -9.88 -5.53
CA ILE A 234 -18.55 -9.45 -6.63
C ILE A 234 -17.90 -9.76 -7.97
N GLY A 235 -18.67 -10.11 -9.00
CA GLY A 235 -18.13 -10.30 -10.36
C GLY A 235 -17.21 -11.52 -10.52
N ASN A 236 -17.18 -12.42 -9.54
CA ASN A 236 -16.74 -13.80 -9.72
C ASN A 236 -17.99 -14.69 -9.95
N PHE A 237 -17.81 -16.01 -10.04
CA PHE A 237 -18.92 -16.93 -10.33
C PHE A 237 -19.26 -17.79 -9.12
N LEU A 238 -20.54 -17.90 -8.79
CA LEU A 238 -21.04 -18.69 -7.67
C LEU A 238 -22.34 -19.38 -8.07
N ASP A 239 -22.42 -20.70 -7.87
CA ASP A 239 -23.66 -21.46 -8.00
C ASP A 239 -24.47 -21.49 -6.68
N ASN A 240 -25.72 -21.93 -6.76
CA ASN A 240 -26.63 -21.94 -5.61
C ASN A 240 -26.30 -23.02 -4.56
N ASP A 241 -25.62 -24.11 -4.95
CA ASP A 241 -25.22 -25.17 -4.01
C ASP A 241 -24.11 -24.66 -3.09
N ASN A 242 -23.11 -24.01 -3.68
CA ASN A 242 -22.03 -23.36 -2.96
C ASN A 242 -22.51 -22.13 -2.18
N LEU A 243 -23.51 -21.38 -2.68
CA LEU A 243 -24.18 -20.34 -1.91
C LEU A 243 -24.82 -20.89 -0.63
N SER A 244 -25.47 -22.05 -0.71
CA SER A 244 -26.09 -22.72 0.45
C SER A 244 -25.04 -23.09 1.50
N LYS A 245 -23.89 -23.64 1.08
CA LYS A 245 -22.77 -23.92 1.98
C LYS A 245 -22.22 -22.66 2.68
N ILE A 246 -22.11 -21.54 1.96
CA ILE A 246 -21.75 -20.25 2.57
C ILE A 246 -22.79 -19.87 3.63
N ASN A 247 -24.08 -20.01 3.33
CA ASN A 247 -25.15 -19.70 4.27
C ASN A 247 -25.06 -20.55 5.55
N ASP A 248 -24.75 -21.84 5.42
CA ASP A 248 -24.56 -22.73 6.56
C ASP A 248 -23.37 -22.30 7.43
N ALA A 249 -22.21 -22.05 6.82
CA ALA A 249 -21.02 -21.55 7.52
C ALA A 249 -21.29 -20.23 8.26
N MET A 250 -22.09 -19.35 7.65
CA MET A 250 -22.48 -18.05 8.22
C MET A 250 -23.27 -18.16 9.53
N THR A 251 -23.84 -19.33 9.85
CA THR A 251 -24.47 -19.61 11.16
C THR A 251 -23.45 -19.54 12.30
N PHE A 252 -22.19 -19.89 12.02
CA PHE A 252 -21.08 -19.89 12.98
C PHE A 252 -20.19 -18.65 12.87
N ASN A 253 -20.58 -17.65 12.08
CA ASN A 253 -19.76 -16.46 11.80
C ASN A 253 -19.31 -15.74 13.08
N LYS A 254 -17.98 -15.69 13.30
CA LYS A 254 -17.39 -15.05 14.48
C LYS A 254 -16.88 -13.64 14.23
N SER A 255 -16.53 -13.25 13.01
CA SER A 255 -15.80 -12.00 12.75
C SER A 255 -16.41 -11.12 11.65
N LEU A 256 -16.99 -11.74 10.63
CA LEU A 256 -17.37 -11.06 9.40
C LEU A 256 -18.60 -10.16 9.62
N SER A 257 -18.51 -8.94 9.09
CA SER A 257 -19.58 -7.95 9.15
C SER A 257 -20.09 -7.58 7.76
N VAL A 258 -19.28 -7.77 6.73
CA VAL A 258 -19.64 -7.54 5.33
C VAL A 258 -19.16 -8.73 4.52
N LEU A 259 -20.08 -9.35 3.79
CA LEU A 259 -19.78 -10.33 2.75
C LEU A 259 -20.55 -9.88 1.51
N LYS A 260 -19.84 -9.48 0.45
CA LYS A 260 -20.46 -9.16 -0.84
C LYS A 260 -20.22 -10.33 -1.78
N LEU A 261 -21.29 -10.98 -2.22
CA LEU A 261 -21.24 -12.17 -3.07
C LEU A 261 -21.51 -11.80 -4.53
N PRO A 262 -21.18 -12.69 -5.49
CA PRO A 262 -21.61 -12.54 -6.88
C PRO A 262 -23.11 -12.25 -7.05
N ASN A 263 -23.44 -11.50 -8.10
CA ASN A 263 -24.83 -11.30 -8.53
C ASN A 263 -25.36 -12.57 -9.21
N GLY A 264 -26.69 -12.64 -9.42
CA GLY A 264 -27.31 -13.72 -10.19
C GLY A 264 -27.54 -15.03 -9.41
N VAL A 265 -27.31 -15.02 -8.10
CA VAL A 265 -27.56 -16.17 -7.22
C VAL A 265 -28.91 -16.04 -6.49
N ASP A 266 -29.33 -17.10 -5.80
CA ASP A 266 -30.61 -17.15 -5.08
C ASP A 266 -30.77 -15.98 -4.08
N LYS A 267 -31.81 -15.17 -4.31
CA LYS A 267 -32.09 -13.95 -3.52
C LYS A 267 -32.58 -14.26 -2.10
N ALA A 268 -33.26 -15.38 -1.89
CA ALA A 268 -33.75 -15.77 -0.57
C ALA A 268 -32.57 -16.15 0.33
N ILE A 269 -31.64 -16.97 -0.18
CA ILE A 269 -30.43 -17.35 0.56
C ILE A 269 -29.55 -16.13 0.83
N LEU A 270 -29.37 -15.23 -0.14
CA LEU A 270 -28.66 -13.96 0.08
C LEU A 270 -29.28 -13.10 1.20
N LYS A 271 -30.61 -13.07 1.30
CA LYS A 271 -31.33 -12.35 2.36
C LYS A 271 -31.05 -12.97 3.73
N GLU A 272 -31.01 -14.29 3.83
CA GLU A 272 -30.63 -14.99 5.08
C GLU A 272 -29.21 -14.67 5.52
N ILE A 273 -28.25 -14.75 4.60
CA ILE A 273 -26.84 -14.37 4.85
C ILE A 273 -26.77 -12.93 5.34
N THR A 274 -27.51 -12.01 4.70
CA THR A 274 -27.57 -10.60 5.10
C THR A 274 -28.12 -10.43 6.52
N LEU A 275 -29.17 -11.16 6.88
CA LEU A 275 -29.72 -11.14 8.25
C LEU A 275 -28.71 -11.66 9.28
N LYS A 276 -27.97 -12.74 8.97
CA LYS A 276 -26.89 -13.28 9.82
C LYS A 276 -25.79 -12.23 10.07
N LEU A 277 -25.38 -11.49 9.03
CA LEU A 277 -24.42 -10.37 9.14
C LEU A 277 -24.95 -9.21 9.99
N VAL A 278 -26.22 -8.81 9.81
CA VAL A 278 -26.83 -7.73 10.60
C VAL A 278 -26.92 -8.08 12.08
N LYS A 279 -27.33 -9.32 12.41
CA LYS A 279 -27.34 -9.82 13.80
C LYS A 279 -25.94 -9.71 14.42
N ARG A 280 -24.89 -10.11 13.69
CA ARG A 280 -23.49 -9.98 14.15
C ARG A 280 -23.07 -8.52 14.40
N LYS A 281 -23.39 -7.60 13.48
CA LYS A 281 -23.12 -6.15 13.67
C LYS A 281 -23.78 -5.60 14.94
N ARG A 282 -25.02 -5.98 15.22
CA ARG A 282 -25.76 -5.54 16.43
C ARG A 282 -25.09 -6.04 17.71
N ILE A 283 -24.65 -7.30 17.75
CA ILE A 283 -23.92 -7.87 18.90
C ILE A 283 -22.63 -7.07 19.16
N LYS A 284 -21.83 -6.81 18.12
CA LYS A 284 -20.59 -6.03 18.23
C LYS A 284 -20.83 -4.61 18.79
N LYS A 285 -21.90 -3.93 18.36
CA LYS A 285 -22.27 -2.60 18.89
C LYS A 285 -22.69 -2.65 20.37
N LYS A 286 -23.46 -3.66 20.79
CA LYS A 286 -23.87 -3.82 22.20
C LYS A 286 -22.67 -4.09 23.11
N CYS A 287 -21.74 -4.95 22.70
CA CYS A 287 -20.52 -5.22 23.48
C CYS A 287 -19.67 -3.96 23.67
N LYS A 288 -19.51 -3.12 22.62
CA LYS A 288 -18.75 -1.86 22.72
C LYS A 288 -19.36 -0.83 23.68
N LYS A 289 -20.69 -0.80 23.81
CA LYS A 289 -21.40 0.13 24.72
C LYS A 289 -21.36 -0.27 26.19
N LYS A 290 -21.00 -1.52 26.52
CA LYS A 290 -20.89 -2.00 27.91
C LYS A 290 -19.51 -1.79 28.54
N VAL A 291 -18.55 -1.27 27.76
CA VAL A 291 -17.14 -1.09 28.16
C VAL A 291 -16.80 0.41 28.32
N ILE A 292 -17.81 1.28 28.25
CA ILE A 292 -17.76 2.71 28.54
C ILE A 292 -18.73 2.95 29.69
#